data_AF-A0A9E0PHX3-F1
#
_entry.id   AF-A0A9E0PHX3-F1
#
_cell.length_a   1.000
_cell.length_b   1.000
_cell.length_c   1.000
_cell.angle_alpha   90.00
_cell.angle_beta   90.00
_cell.angle_gamma   90.00
#
_symmetry.space_group_name_H-M   'P 1'
#
loop_
_entity.id
_entity.type
_entity.pdbx_description
1 polymer ?
#
loop_
_entity_poly.entity_id
_entity_poly.type
_entity_poly.pdbx_seq_one_letter_code
_entity_poly.pdbx_strand_id
1 'polypeptide(L)'
;MSEQINSFLHTPETIEVTSKYDDTVSEFLNDQILHVDEESVRKVTHFAEHEYEPLLREKVLSKKSPNTVSYDKYKKSFSVQGKSISPGEIVASRHFTNDISIPDSTQVSGAGKGVFEKYIELSTKDVLTEELNKTLAKNLAKKTKREDARKSIAYSEVEARSGITSEQLGIKAEKLMIGVAEMISINRPDLHISVRAGNAYEDVQEKIDFIIDVRSKKRGVEIETRDEVFDEKHFGIQFTINASKQDFKKDQIEKSKNRGTEMDDILLVTMEQDMLRKALNSWKEKGSPLHGPWAEFSKESQHKVITALFENILSEAELASLTK
;
A
#
# COMPACT_ATOMS: atom_id res chain seq x y z
N MET A 1 44.85 -55.04 2.81
CA MET A 1 45.08 -53.80 3.57
C MET A 1 45.36 -52.68 2.58
N SER A 2 44.33 -51.92 2.21
CA SER A 2 44.46 -50.57 1.60
C SER A 2 43.12 -49.87 1.82
N GLU A 3 43.19 -48.69 2.41
CA GLU A 3 42.11 -47.95 3.06
C GLU A 3 41.09 -47.35 2.07
N GLN A 4 39.81 -47.45 2.42
CA GLN A 4 38.73 -46.64 1.84
C GLN A 4 38.71 -45.29 2.55
N ILE A 5 39.07 -44.22 1.84
CA ILE A 5 38.79 -42.84 2.26
C ILE A 5 37.38 -42.50 1.78
N ASN A 6 36.40 -42.62 2.68
CA ASN A 6 35.07 -42.03 2.49
C ASN A 6 35.18 -40.51 2.68
N SER A 7 35.18 -39.75 1.58
CA SER A 7 34.98 -38.31 1.65
C SER A 7 33.50 -38.02 1.92
N PHE A 8 33.16 -37.76 3.18
CA PHE A 8 31.94 -37.08 3.55
C PHE A 8 31.96 -35.66 2.96
N LEU A 9 31.33 -35.50 1.80
CA LEU A 9 30.90 -34.19 1.32
C LEU A 9 29.71 -33.79 2.18
N HIS A 10 29.97 -33.03 3.26
CA HIS A 10 28.95 -32.16 3.84
C HIS A 10 28.63 -31.10 2.80
N THR A 11 27.54 -31.30 2.06
CA THR A 11 26.81 -30.16 1.49
C THR A 11 26.42 -29.27 2.66
N PRO A 12 26.80 -27.98 2.67
CA PRO A 12 26.35 -27.08 3.70
C PRO A 12 24.82 -27.02 3.60
N GLU A 13 24.13 -27.37 4.68
CA GLU A 13 22.72 -27.02 4.87
C GLU A 13 22.64 -25.51 4.72
N THR A 14 22.16 -25.04 3.56
CA THR A 14 21.64 -23.69 3.43
C THR A 14 20.48 -23.58 4.38
N ILE A 15 20.74 -23.00 5.56
CA ILE A 15 19.70 -22.50 6.44
C ILE A 15 18.95 -21.47 5.60
N GLU A 16 17.77 -21.83 5.11
CA GLU A 16 16.84 -20.86 4.53
C GLU A 16 16.45 -19.90 5.66
N VAL A 17 17.12 -18.74 5.67
CA VAL A 17 16.68 -17.63 6.49
C VAL A 17 15.43 -17.08 5.80
N THR A 18 14.26 -17.50 6.28
CA THR A 18 12.97 -16.95 5.85
C THR A 18 12.95 -15.45 6.17
N SER A 19 12.69 -14.61 5.17
CA SER A 19 12.57 -13.17 5.39
C SER A 19 11.21 -12.87 6.01
N LYS A 20 11.15 -11.86 6.87
CA LYS A 20 9.86 -11.36 7.39
C LYS A 20 8.95 -10.74 6.31
N TYR A 21 9.47 -10.54 5.11
CA TYR A 21 8.74 -9.99 3.97
C TYR A 21 8.31 -11.03 2.94
N ASP A 22 8.57 -12.32 3.15
CA ASP A 22 8.22 -13.38 2.19
C ASP A 22 6.71 -13.39 1.85
N ASP A 23 5.84 -13.18 2.84
CA ASP A 23 4.39 -13.04 2.62
C ASP A 23 4.06 -11.84 1.74
N THR A 24 4.75 -10.70 1.95
CA THR A 24 4.54 -9.49 1.13
C THR A 24 4.98 -9.70 -0.31
N VAL A 25 6.10 -10.39 -0.52
CA VAL A 25 6.57 -10.72 -1.87
C VAL A 25 5.57 -11.65 -2.57
N SER A 26 5.12 -12.69 -1.86
CA SER A 26 4.18 -13.68 -2.37
C SER A 26 2.83 -13.05 -2.72
N GLU A 27 2.30 -12.22 -1.83
CA GLU A 27 1.06 -11.47 -2.03
C GLU A 27 1.16 -10.45 -3.18
N PHE A 28 2.27 -9.70 -3.25
CA PHE A 28 2.44 -8.64 -4.25
C PHE A 28 2.68 -9.18 -5.66
N LEU A 29 3.50 -10.22 -5.80
CA LEU A 29 3.81 -10.80 -7.10
C LEU A 29 2.77 -11.85 -7.54
N ASN A 30 2.18 -12.60 -6.61
CA ASN A 30 1.28 -13.72 -6.88
C ASN A 30 1.84 -14.62 -8.00
N ASP A 31 1.02 -15.03 -8.97
CA ASP A 31 1.43 -15.78 -10.16
C ASP A 31 2.49 -15.08 -11.03
N GLN A 32 2.65 -13.76 -10.89
CA GLN A 32 3.63 -12.98 -11.65
C GLN A 32 5.06 -13.12 -11.11
N ILE A 33 5.25 -13.85 -10.00
CA ILE A 33 6.59 -14.22 -9.51
C ILE A 33 7.41 -14.96 -10.59
N LEU A 34 6.74 -15.69 -11.48
CA LEU A 34 7.35 -16.37 -12.64
C LEU A 34 7.99 -15.40 -13.66
N HIS A 35 7.81 -14.10 -13.51
CA HIS A 35 8.39 -13.05 -14.34
C HIS A 35 9.50 -12.27 -13.65
N VAL A 36 9.87 -12.65 -12.43
CA VAL A 36 10.97 -12.07 -11.65
C VAL A 36 11.92 -13.18 -11.25
N ASP A 37 13.20 -13.05 -11.56
CA ASP A 37 14.19 -14.05 -11.15
C ASP A 37 14.41 -14.02 -9.64
N GLU A 38 14.67 -15.18 -9.06
CA GLU A 38 14.85 -15.37 -7.62
C GLU A 38 15.99 -14.53 -7.06
N GLU A 39 17.07 -14.32 -7.83
CA GLU A 39 18.18 -13.47 -7.44
C GLU A 39 17.74 -12.00 -7.25
N SER A 40 16.90 -11.48 -8.15
CA SER A 40 16.32 -10.14 -8.03
C SER A 40 15.40 -10.03 -6.82
N VAL A 41 14.54 -11.04 -6.57
CA VAL A 41 13.69 -11.06 -5.36
C VAL A 41 14.56 -11.00 -4.10
N ARG A 42 15.55 -11.90 -3.98
CA ARG A 42 16.48 -11.93 -2.83
C ARG A 42 17.22 -10.61 -2.64
N LYS A 43 17.69 -9.98 -3.71
CA LYS A 43 18.39 -8.68 -3.64
C LYS A 43 17.47 -7.56 -3.14
N VAL A 44 16.26 -7.45 -3.67
CA VAL A 44 15.32 -6.40 -3.26
C VAL A 44 14.86 -6.62 -1.82
N THR A 45 14.53 -7.86 -1.44
CA THR A 45 14.15 -8.19 -0.07
C THR A 45 15.30 -7.91 0.91
N HIS A 46 16.54 -8.31 0.58
CA HIS A 46 17.71 -8.02 1.40
C HIS A 46 17.92 -6.51 1.60
N PHE A 47 17.84 -5.74 0.50
CA PHE A 47 17.96 -4.28 0.56
C PHE A 47 16.88 -3.67 1.47
N ALA A 48 15.60 -4.06 1.29
CA ALA A 48 14.50 -3.54 2.08
C ALA A 48 14.68 -3.83 3.59
N GLU A 49 15.03 -5.06 3.94
CA GLU A 49 15.12 -5.53 5.32
C GLU A 49 16.40 -5.11 6.05
N HIS A 50 17.56 -5.21 5.39
CA HIS A 50 18.85 -5.06 6.05
C HIS A 50 19.54 -3.71 5.77
N GLU A 51 19.12 -2.98 4.74
CA GLU A 51 19.68 -1.67 4.42
C GLU A 51 18.66 -0.56 4.68
N TYR A 52 17.49 -0.61 4.04
CA TYR A 52 16.51 0.46 4.10
C TYR A 52 15.84 0.59 5.47
N GLU A 53 15.30 -0.49 6.02
CA GLU A 53 14.56 -0.43 7.28
C GLU A 53 15.42 0.08 8.46
N PRO A 54 16.66 -0.41 8.69
CA PRO A 54 17.49 0.11 9.79
C PRO A 54 17.78 1.61 9.63
N LEU A 55 18.08 2.06 8.41
CA LEU A 55 18.29 3.48 8.12
C LEU A 55 17.02 4.31 8.34
N LEU A 56 15.86 3.78 7.96
CA LEU A 56 14.58 4.44 8.18
C LEU A 56 14.29 4.58 9.69
N ARG A 57 14.49 3.51 10.47
CA ARG A 57 14.32 3.53 11.92
C ARG A 57 15.18 4.60 12.56
N GLU A 58 16.48 4.63 12.23
CA GLU A 58 17.40 5.66 12.74
C GLU A 58 16.93 7.07 12.36
N LYS A 59 16.55 7.27 11.10
CA LYS A 59 16.10 8.57 10.59
C LYS A 59 14.83 9.06 11.30
N VAL A 60 13.82 8.20 11.48
CA VAL A 60 12.55 8.57 12.12
C VAL A 60 12.74 8.90 13.61
N LEU A 61 13.72 8.26 14.27
CA LEU A 61 14.07 8.50 15.68
C LEU A 61 14.88 9.78 15.90
N SER A 62 15.90 10.01 15.07
CA SER A 62 16.94 11.02 15.31
C SER A 62 16.65 12.37 14.65
N LYS A 63 15.76 12.41 13.66
CA LYS A 63 15.53 13.61 12.85
C LYS A 63 14.78 14.68 13.66
N LYS A 64 15.36 15.89 13.73
CA LYS A 64 14.60 17.09 14.09
C LYS A 64 13.69 17.43 12.92
N SER A 65 12.39 17.33 13.11
CA SER A 65 11.38 17.58 12.09
C SER A 65 10.30 18.53 12.62
N PRO A 66 9.77 19.46 11.79
CA PRO A 66 8.57 20.21 12.13
C PRO A 66 7.35 19.31 12.38
N ASN A 67 7.35 18.07 11.85
CA ASN A 67 6.32 17.07 12.08
C ASN A 67 6.77 16.05 13.14
N THR A 68 7.15 16.54 14.32
CA THR A 68 7.44 15.68 15.47
C THR A 68 6.13 15.20 16.10
N VAL A 69 5.92 13.89 16.08
CA VAL A 69 4.79 13.22 16.73
C VAL A 69 5.04 13.16 18.23
N SER A 70 4.02 13.52 19.00
CA SER A 70 3.97 13.34 20.45
C SER A 70 2.82 12.42 20.82
N TYR A 71 3.00 11.59 21.84
CA TYR A 71 1.96 10.70 22.35
C TYR A 71 1.72 10.94 23.85
N ASP A 72 0.46 11.26 24.19
CA ASP A 72 0.01 11.33 25.57
C ASP A 72 -0.55 9.97 25.99
N LYS A 73 0.20 9.22 26.79
CA LYS A 73 -0.20 7.88 27.26
C LYS A 73 -1.45 7.87 28.14
N TYR A 74 -1.77 8.97 28.81
CA TYR A 74 -2.92 9.07 29.69
C TYR A 74 -4.20 9.34 28.89
N LYS A 75 -4.10 10.23 27.89
CA LYS A 75 -5.20 10.51 26.95
C LYS A 75 -5.30 9.49 25.81
N LYS A 76 -4.28 8.65 25.63
CA LYS A 76 -4.12 7.73 24.50
C LYS A 76 -4.28 8.43 23.15
N SER A 77 -3.69 9.63 23.03
CA SER A 77 -3.86 10.50 21.87
C SER A 77 -2.53 10.95 21.31
N PHE A 78 -2.45 11.06 19.99
CA PHE A 78 -1.29 11.63 19.31
C PHE A 78 -1.53 13.09 18.96
N SER A 79 -0.43 13.84 18.89
CA SER A 79 -0.45 15.22 18.41
C SER A 79 0.81 15.59 17.65
N VAL A 80 0.67 16.51 16.70
CA VAL A 80 1.76 17.16 15.98
C VAL A 80 1.53 18.66 16.06
N GLN A 81 2.55 19.42 16.47
CA GLN A 81 2.43 20.89 16.64
C GLN A 81 1.23 21.31 17.52
N GLY A 82 0.92 20.52 18.55
CA GLY A 82 -0.19 20.75 19.46
C GLY A 82 -1.59 20.43 18.91
N LYS A 83 -1.71 19.94 17.67
CA LYS A 83 -2.98 19.50 17.08
C LYS A 83 -3.10 17.98 17.14
N SER A 84 -4.31 17.49 17.43
CA SER A 84 -4.57 16.04 17.48
C SER A 84 -4.44 15.43 16.08
N ILE A 85 -3.86 14.24 16.01
CA ILE A 85 -3.72 13.43 14.79
C ILE A 85 -4.03 11.97 15.10
N SER A 86 -4.59 11.24 14.16
CA SER A 86 -4.88 9.82 14.31
C SER A 86 -3.66 8.93 13.97
N PRO A 87 -3.61 7.69 14.50
CA PRO A 87 -2.64 6.68 14.08
C PRO A 87 -2.59 6.49 12.56
N GLY A 88 -3.75 6.40 11.90
CA GLY A 88 -3.86 6.22 10.47
C GLY A 88 -3.26 7.38 9.68
N GLU A 89 -3.49 8.63 10.12
CA GLU A 89 -2.89 9.80 9.45
C GLU A 89 -1.36 9.81 9.60
N ILE A 90 -0.83 9.43 10.76
CA ILE A 90 0.62 9.33 10.97
C ILE A 90 1.25 8.29 10.03
N VAL A 91 0.62 7.13 9.88
CA VAL A 91 1.15 6.05 9.05
C VAL A 91 0.97 6.34 7.56
N ALA A 92 -0.19 6.88 7.15
CA ALA A 92 -0.47 7.23 5.76
C ALA A 92 0.36 8.42 5.25
N SER A 93 0.89 9.27 6.14
CA SER A 93 1.68 10.43 5.73
C SER A 93 2.96 10.06 4.96
N ARG A 94 3.46 8.83 5.10
CA ARG A 94 4.65 8.32 4.41
C ARG A 94 4.54 8.41 2.88
N HIS A 95 3.33 8.37 2.34
CA HIS A 95 3.05 8.53 0.91
C HIS A 95 3.39 9.93 0.36
N PHE A 96 3.47 10.93 1.24
CA PHE A 96 3.57 12.34 0.86
C PHE A 96 4.77 13.06 1.47
N THR A 97 5.21 12.66 2.66
CA THR A 97 6.32 13.31 3.36
C THR A 97 7.29 12.29 3.94
N ASN A 98 8.58 12.56 3.73
CA ASN A 98 9.70 11.87 4.37
C ASN A 98 10.23 12.67 5.58
N ASP A 99 9.47 13.67 6.03
CA ASP A 99 9.80 14.56 7.11
C ASP A 99 8.85 14.37 8.27
N ILE A 100 9.06 13.27 8.99
CA ILE A 100 8.40 12.92 10.25
C ILE A 100 9.48 12.58 11.29
N SER A 101 9.18 12.85 12.56
CA SER A 101 9.96 12.36 13.70
C SER A 101 9.02 11.68 14.69
N ILE A 102 9.33 10.44 15.08
CA ILE A 102 8.59 9.67 16.10
C ILE A 102 9.60 9.30 17.20
N PRO A 103 9.88 10.23 18.14
CA PRO A 103 10.95 10.05 19.12
C PRO A 103 10.66 8.90 20.10
N ASP A 104 11.69 8.38 20.74
CA ASP A 104 11.60 7.29 21.73
C ASP A 104 10.57 7.54 22.84
N SER A 105 10.38 8.80 23.23
CA SER A 105 9.37 9.22 24.21
C SER A 105 7.93 8.90 23.78
N THR A 106 7.69 8.75 22.48
CA THR A 106 6.41 8.32 21.90
C THR A 106 6.23 6.80 22.03
N GLN A 107 7.32 6.03 22.05
CA GLN A 107 7.32 4.57 21.98
C GLN A 107 7.19 3.88 23.34
N VAL A 108 6.96 4.65 24.41
CA VAL A 108 7.00 4.17 25.80
C VAL A 108 5.86 3.19 26.13
N SER A 109 4.79 3.13 25.33
CA SER A 109 3.67 2.21 25.59
C SER A 109 2.91 1.81 24.33
N GLY A 110 2.12 0.74 24.45
CA GLY A 110 1.41 0.00 23.40
C GLY A 110 1.09 0.76 22.12
N ALA A 111 0.20 1.75 22.17
CA ALA A 111 -0.25 2.45 20.97
C ALA A 111 0.87 3.24 20.26
N GLY A 112 1.73 3.92 21.01
CA GLY A 112 2.83 4.70 20.45
C GLY A 112 3.90 3.83 19.79
N LYS A 113 4.26 2.71 20.44
CA LYS A 113 5.12 1.69 19.83
C LYS A 113 4.47 1.08 18.58
N GLY A 114 3.17 0.77 18.65
CA GLY A 114 2.41 0.20 17.54
C GLY A 114 2.41 1.10 16.29
N VAL A 115 2.20 2.41 16.46
CA VAL A 115 2.27 3.38 15.34
C VAL A 115 3.66 3.44 14.73
N PHE A 116 4.71 3.48 15.55
CA PHE A 116 6.08 3.47 15.06
C PHE A 116 6.39 2.21 14.24
N GLU A 117 6.13 1.02 14.81
CA GLU A 117 6.37 -0.24 14.11
C GLU A 117 5.55 -0.34 12.82
N LYS A 118 4.29 0.11 12.84
CA LYS A 118 3.43 0.10 11.64
C LYS A 118 3.92 1.06 10.56
N TYR A 119 4.38 2.25 10.95
CA TYR A 119 4.98 3.21 10.03
C TYR A 119 6.22 2.61 9.35
N ILE A 120 7.11 2.00 10.13
CA ILE A 120 8.32 1.37 9.61
C ILE A 120 7.97 0.19 8.69
N GLU A 121 7.11 -0.71 9.15
CA GLU A 121 6.65 -1.88 8.38
C GLU A 121 6.14 -1.46 7.00
N LEU A 122 5.16 -0.55 6.95
CA LEU A 122 4.54 -0.17 5.70
C LEU A 122 5.47 0.67 4.81
N SER A 123 6.32 1.53 5.39
CA SER A 123 7.31 2.27 4.60
C SER A 123 8.32 1.34 3.92
N THR A 124 8.76 0.28 4.62
CA THR A 124 9.64 -0.72 4.03
C THR A 124 8.92 -1.55 2.96
N LYS A 125 7.63 -1.90 3.18
CA LYS A 125 6.81 -2.56 2.17
C LYS A 125 6.63 -1.70 0.91
N ASP A 126 6.45 -0.39 1.06
CA ASP A 126 6.34 0.52 -0.09
C ASP A 126 7.62 0.47 -0.96
N VAL A 127 8.81 0.50 -0.35
CA VAL A 127 10.09 0.42 -1.07
C VAL A 127 10.31 -0.96 -1.70
N LEU A 128 10.03 -2.03 -0.96
CA LEU A 128 10.11 -3.41 -1.44
C LEU A 128 9.23 -3.61 -2.68
N THR A 129 7.95 -3.23 -2.57
CA THR A 129 6.98 -3.40 -3.66
C THR A 129 7.29 -2.47 -4.83
N GLU A 130 7.78 -1.24 -4.63
CA GLU A 130 8.20 -0.34 -5.70
C GLU A 130 9.34 -0.92 -6.55
N GLU A 131 10.38 -1.49 -5.92
CA GLU A 131 11.52 -2.09 -6.63
C GLU A 131 11.18 -3.43 -7.29
N LEU A 132 10.32 -4.25 -6.66
CA LEU A 132 9.77 -5.45 -7.29
C LEU A 132 8.90 -5.07 -8.50
N ASN A 133 8.07 -4.03 -8.38
CA ASN A 133 7.19 -3.58 -9.44
C ASN A 133 7.98 -3.12 -10.66
N LYS A 134 9.06 -2.36 -10.42
CA LYS A 134 9.99 -1.92 -11.46
C LYS A 134 10.63 -3.11 -12.19
N THR A 135 11.07 -4.11 -11.45
CA THR A 135 11.67 -5.33 -12.01
C THR A 135 10.66 -6.12 -12.84
N LEU A 136 9.44 -6.30 -12.31
CA LEU A 136 8.34 -6.96 -12.99
C LEU A 136 7.96 -6.22 -14.29
N ALA A 137 7.75 -4.91 -14.21
CA ALA A 137 7.40 -4.06 -15.35
C ALA A 137 8.44 -4.17 -16.48
N LYS A 138 9.73 -4.08 -16.13
CA LYS A 138 10.84 -4.25 -17.07
C LYS A 138 10.80 -5.59 -17.81
N ASN A 139 10.53 -6.68 -17.07
CA ASN A 139 10.51 -8.02 -17.64
C ASN A 139 9.26 -8.25 -18.50
N LEU A 140 8.10 -7.76 -18.07
CA LEU A 140 6.86 -7.78 -18.84
C LEU A 140 6.96 -6.95 -20.12
N ALA A 141 7.58 -5.77 -20.07
CA ALA A 141 7.83 -4.93 -21.24
C ALA A 141 8.65 -5.66 -22.31
N LYS A 142 9.73 -6.35 -21.90
CA LYS A 142 10.57 -7.15 -22.80
C LYS A 142 9.79 -8.33 -23.40
N LYS A 143 9.06 -9.08 -22.56
CA LYS A 143 8.26 -10.25 -22.98
C LYS A 143 7.22 -9.86 -24.02
N THR A 144 6.50 -8.78 -23.78
CA THR A 144 5.38 -8.34 -24.65
C THR A 144 5.81 -7.54 -25.88
N LYS A 145 7.08 -7.15 -26.00
CA LYS A 145 7.59 -6.27 -27.06
C LYS A 145 7.25 -6.72 -28.49
N ARG A 146 7.23 -8.04 -28.74
CA ARG A 146 6.95 -8.61 -30.06
C ARG A 146 5.47 -8.95 -30.28
N GLU A 147 4.74 -9.20 -29.19
CA GLU A 147 3.34 -9.67 -29.24
C GLU A 147 2.36 -8.50 -29.24
N ASP A 148 2.62 -7.48 -28.42
CA ASP A 148 1.78 -6.31 -28.26
C ASP A 148 2.65 -5.09 -27.89
N ALA A 149 3.00 -4.31 -28.93
CA ALA A 149 3.82 -3.12 -28.77
C ALA A 149 3.17 -2.08 -27.83
N ARG A 150 1.84 -2.00 -27.77
CA ARG A 150 1.14 -1.06 -26.89
C ARG A 150 1.24 -1.48 -25.43
N LYS A 151 1.10 -2.78 -25.14
CA LYS A 151 1.34 -3.32 -23.79
C LYS A 151 2.79 -3.14 -23.36
N SER A 152 3.73 -3.41 -24.26
CA SER A 152 5.16 -3.21 -23.99
C SER A 152 5.47 -1.76 -23.58
N ILE A 153 4.90 -0.78 -24.32
CA ILE A 153 5.02 0.64 -23.97
C ILE A 153 4.41 0.93 -22.60
N ALA A 154 3.20 0.41 -22.32
CA ALA A 154 2.54 0.62 -21.03
C ALA A 154 3.40 0.12 -19.85
N TYR A 155 3.99 -1.08 -19.97
CA TYR A 155 4.91 -1.59 -18.95
C TYR A 155 6.19 -0.76 -18.81
N SER A 156 6.77 -0.29 -19.93
CA SER A 156 7.92 0.63 -19.85
C SER A 156 7.57 1.96 -19.19
N GLU A 157 6.33 2.45 -19.34
CA GLU A 157 5.88 3.64 -18.60
C GLU A 157 5.77 3.36 -17.10
N VAL A 158 5.30 2.17 -16.69
CA VAL A 158 5.27 1.76 -15.26
C VAL A 158 6.69 1.70 -14.70
N GLU A 159 7.63 1.04 -15.39
CA GLU A 159 9.06 0.97 -14.99
C GLU A 159 9.66 2.38 -14.81
N ALA A 160 9.35 3.31 -15.71
CA ALA A 160 9.87 4.68 -15.66
C ALA A 160 9.25 5.55 -14.55
N ARG A 161 8.09 5.16 -14.00
CA ARG A 161 7.41 5.86 -12.91
C ARG A 161 7.95 5.49 -11.54
N SER A 162 8.56 4.30 -11.38
CA SER A 162 9.22 3.84 -10.15
C SER A 162 10.42 4.74 -9.82
N GLY A 163 10.23 5.59 -8.80
CA GLY A 163 11.10 6.68 -8.41
C GLY A 163 10.34 7.68 -7.53
N ILE A 164 10.83 7.89 -6.31
CA ILE A 164 10.19 8.61 -5.17
C ILE A 164 9.73 10.07 -5.47
N THR A 165 9.92 10.62 -6.67
CA THR A 165 9.67 12.04 -6.97
C THR A 165 8.82 12.31 -8.22
N SER A 166 7.97 11.38 -8.67
CA SER A 166 7.06 11.70 -9.78
C SER A 166 6.07 12.81 -9.39
N GLU A 167 6.25 14.00 -9.97
CA GLU A 167 5.35 15.15 -9.80
C GLU A 167 4.04 15.00 -10.58
N GLN A 168 3.84 13.88 -11.29
CA GLN A 168 2.63 13.64 -12.05
C GLN A 168 1.41 13.57 -11.12
N LEU A 169 0.41 14.38 -11.44
CA LEU A 169 -0.80 14.53 -10.62
C LEU A 169 -1.57 13.21 -10.42
N GLY A 170 -1.58 12.33 -11.43
CA GLY A 170 -2.22 11.02 -11.34
C GLY A 170 -1.60 10.14 -10.25
N ILE A 171 -0.27 10.06 -10.18
CA ILE A 171 0.44 9.28 -9.16
C ILE A 171 0.21 9.86 -7.76
N LYS A 172 0.17 11.19 -7.63
CA LYS A 172 -0.17 11.83 -6.34
C LYS A 172 -1.59 11.52 -5.89
N ALA A 173 -2.51 11.42 -6.84
CA ALA A 173 -3.89 11.07 -6.57
C ALA A 173 -4.02 9.61 -6.10
N GLU A 174 -3.33 8.69 -6.77
CA GLU A 174 -3.28 7.28 -6.40
C GLU A 174 -2.71 7.09 -4.98
N LYS A 175 -1.54 7.69 -4.70
CA LYS A 175 -0.96 7.73 -3.35
C LYS A 175 -1.89 8.32 -2.31
N LEU A 176 -2.73 9.30 -2.69
CA LEU A 176 -3.72 9.90 -1.79
C LEU A 176 -4.81 8.90 -1.46
N MET A 177 -5.34 8.20 -2.46
CA MET A 177 -6.42 7.24 -2.26
C MET A 177 -5.95 6.02 -1.48
N ILE A 178 -4.77 5.49 -1.79
CA ILE A 178 -4.14 4.41 -1.00
C ILE A 178 -3.96 4.88 0.45
N GLY A 179 -3.37 6.04 0.66
CA GLY A 179 -3.17 6.60 2.01
C GLY A 179 -4.49 6.82 2.77
N VAL A 180 -5.56 7.24 2.10
CA VAL A 180 -6.90 7.39 2.72
C VAL A 180 -7.48 6.03 3.11
N ALA A 181 -7.39 5.02 2.24
CA ALA A 181 -7.88 3.68 2.53
C ALA A 181 -7.09 3.02 3.67
N GLU A 182 -5.77 3.17 3.69
CA GLU A 182 -4.90 2.70 4.78
C GLU A 182 -5.18 3.43 6.10
N MET A 183 -5.37 4.75 6.05
CA MET A 183 -5.74 5.53 7.22
C MET A 183 -7.03 4.96 7.85
N ILE A 184 -8.02 4.62 7.03
CA ILE A 184 -9.27 4.00 7.48
C ILE A 184 -9.00 2.60 8.07
N SER A 185 -8.26 1.74 7.36
CA SER A 185 -7.88 0.40 7.85
C SER A 185 -7.23 0.44 9.23
N ILE A 186 -6.32 1.39 9.46
CA ILE A 186 -5.60 1.54 10.73
C ILE A 186 -6.49 2.14 11.82
N ASN A 187 -7.32 3.12 11.49
CA ASN A 187 -8.20 3.78 12.46
C ASN A 187 -9.43 2.93 12.82
N ARG A 188 -9.81 1.98 11.95
CA ARG A 188 -10.97 1.11 12.08
C ARG A 188 -10.58 -0.36 11.90
N PRO A 189 -9.76 -0.92 12.81
CA PRO A 189 -9.33 -2.32 12.74
C PRO A 189 -10.51 -3.30 12.87
N ASP A 190 -11.65 -2.86 13.39
CA ASP A 190 -12.90 -3.62 13.47
C ASP A 190 -13.52 -3.93 12.11
N LEU A 191 -13.15 -3.18 11.06
CA LEU A 191 -13.61 -3.43 9.69
C LEU A 191 -12.79 -4.49 8.95
N HIS A 192 -11.67 -4.94 9.53
CA HIS A 192 -10.79 -5.97 8.94
C HIS A 192 -10.41 -5.69 7.47
N ILE A 193 -10.09 -4.43 7.18
CA ILE A 193 -9.66 -3.97 5.86
C ILE A 193 -8.14 -4.09 5.75
N SER A 194 -7.63 -4.66 4.66
CA SER A 194 -6.24 -4.50 4.19
C SER A 194 -6.21 -3.73 2.88
N VAL A 195 -5.10 -3.05 2.63
CA VAL A 195 -4.88 -2.27 1.40
C VAL A 195 -3.49 -2.59 0.89
N ARG A 196 -3.36 -2.88 -0.40
CA ARG A 196 -2.07 -3.09 -1.08
C ARG A 196 -2.06 -2.43 -2.45
N ALA A 197 -0.88 -1.98 -2.88
CA ALA A 197 -0.71 -1.47 -4.24
C ALA A 197 -0.89 -2.59 -5.28
N GLY A 198 -1.39 -2.21 -6.47
CA GLY A 198 -1.39 -3.09 -7.62
C GLY A 198 0.01 -3.23 -8.20
N ASN A 199 0.38 -4.43 -8.64
CA ASN A 199 1.61 -4.65 -9.39
C ASN A 199 1.42 -4.25 -10.87
N ALA A 200 2.53 -4.26 -11.64
CA ALA A 200 2.53 -3.80 -13.03
C ALA A 200 1.59 -4.61 -13.92
N TYR A 201 1.44 -5.91 -13.64
CA TYR A 201 0.49 -6.75 -14.37
C TYR A 201 -0.95 -6.33 -14.06
N GLU A 202 -1.28 -6.16 -12.79
CA GLU A 202 -2.60 -5.71 -12.31
C GLU A 202 -2.97 -4.33 -12.91
N ASP A 203 -2.06 -3.35 -12.95
CA ASP A 203 -2.30 -2.04 -13.60
C ASP A 203 -2.54 -2.19 -15.12
N VAL A 204 -1.64 -2.89 -15.82
CA VAL A 204 -1.68 -2.91 -17.29
C VAL A 204 -2.75 -3.85 -17.83
N GLN A 205 -2.90 -5.06 -17.29
CA GLN A 205 -3.86 -6.05 -17.77
C GLN A 205 -5.23 -5.89 -17.12
N GLU A 206 -5.25 -5.73 -15.80
CA GLU A 206 -6.48 -5.78 -15.01
C GLU A 206 -7.06 -4.40 -14.71
N LYS A 207 -6.28 -3.34 -14.97
CA LYS A 207 -6.70 -1.95 -14.74
C LYS A 207 -6.94 -1.66 -13.26
N ILE A 208 -6.13 -2.27 -12.40
CA ILE A 208 -6.19 -2.13 -10.95
C ILE A 208 -4.98 -1.31 -10.50
N ASP A 209 -5.24 -0.14 -9.89
CA ASP A 209 -4.18 0.70 -9.32
C ASP A 209 -3.82 0.21 -7.90
N PHE A 210 -4.82 -0.22 -7.12
CA PHE A 210 -4.61 -0.82 -5.80
C PHE A 210 -5.78 -1.74 -5.41
N ILE A 211 -5.59 -2.56 -4.39
CA ILE A 211 -6.56 -3.58 -3.95
C ILE A 211 -6.93 -3.34 -2.49
N ILE A 212 -8.22 -3.54 -2.20
CA ILE A 212 -8.78 -3.53 -0.86
C ILE A 212 -9.31 -4.93 -0.57
N ASP A 213 -8.79 -5.58 0.46
CA ASP A 213 -9.34 -6.84 0.95
C ASP A 213 -10.15 -6.61 2.22
N VAL A 214 -11.25 -7.34 2.35
CA VAL A 214 -12.11 -7.29 3.53
C VAL A 214 -12.40 -8.70 4.01
N ARG A 215 -12.16 -8.92 5.31
CA ARG A 215 -12.50 -10.18 5.98
C ARG A 215 -13.75 -10.02 6.80
N SER A 216 -14.81 -10.73 6.44
CA SER A 216 -16.09 -10.68 7.14
C SER A 216 -16.37 -12.01 7.85
N LYS A 217 -16.87 -11.95 9.09
CA LYS A 217 -17.27 -13.17 9.80
C LYS A 217 -18.49 -13.79 9.12
N LYS A 218 -18.40 -15.07 8.78
CA LYS A 218 -19.50 -15.80 8.15
C LYS A 218 -20.70 -15.89 9.11
N ARG A 219 -21.81 -15.24 8.77
CA ARG A 219 -23.03 -15.29 9.59
C ARG A 219 -23.63 -16.71 9.55
N GLY A 220 -23.93 -17.29 10.71
CA GLY A 220 -24.67 -18.55 10.82
C GLY A 220 -23.83 -19.83 11.02
N VAL A 221 -22.52 -19.70 11.28
CA VAL A 221 -21.64 -20.83 11.57
C VAL A 221 -21.31 -20.83 13.06
N GLU A 222 -22.17 -21.45 13.87
CA GLU A 222 -21.86 -21.82 15.25
C GLU A 222 -21.08 -23.14 15.19
N ILE A 223 -19.76 -23.06 15.06
CA ILE A 223 -18.89 -24.23 15.17
C ILE A 223 -17.99 -24.03 16.39
N GLU A 224 -18.03 -25.00 17.30
CA GLU A 224 -17.21 -25.14 18.50
C GLU A 224 -15.72 -25.38 18.22
N THR A 225 -15.17 -24.85 17.11
CA THR A 225 -13.74 -24.95 16.77
C THR A 225 -13.12 -23.57 16.66
N ARG A 226 -11.90 -23.44 17.20
CA ARG A 226 -11.12 -22.21 17.38
C ARG A 226 -10.72 -21.47 16.09
N ASP A 227 -11.15 -21.95 14.92
CA ASP A 227 -10.83 -21.36 13.63
C ASP A 227 -12.05 -20.58 13.15
N GLU A 228 -12.06 -19.26 13.40
CA GLU A 228 -13.07 -18.35 12.88
C GLU A 228 -13.04 -18.40 11.35
N VAL A 229 -14.10 -18.93 10.72
CA VAL A 229 -14.21 -18.93 9.25
C VAL A 229 -14.61 -17.53 8.78
N PHE A 230 -13.65 -16.82 8.21
CA PHE A 230 -13.90 -15.55 7.54
C PHE A 230 -14.20 -15.80 6.06
N ASP A 231 -15.21 -15.12 5.52
CA ASP A 231 -15.33 -14.92 4.08
C ASP A 231 -14.46 -13.71 3.72
N GLU A 232 -13.43 -13.92 2.90
CA GLU A 232 -12.52 -12.90 2.38
C GLU A 232 -12.99 -12.45 1.00
N LYS A 233 -12.98 -11.13 0.76
CA LYS A 233 -13.31 -10.53 -0.53
C LYS A 233 -12.21 -9.59 -0.98
N HIS A 234 -11.95 -9.57 -2.28
CA HIS A 234 -10.90 -8.80 -2.93
C HIS A 234 -11.49 -7.81 -3.93
N PHE A 235 -11.27 -6.51 -3.71
CA PHE A 235 -11.78 -5.45 -4.56
C PHE A 235 -10.63 -4.71 -5.25
N GLY A 236 -10.58 -4.78 -6.58
CA GLY A 236 -9.67 -3.97 -7.37
C GLY A 236 -10.18 -2.52 -7.46
N ILE A 237 -9.32 -1.54 -7.28
CA ILE A 237 -9.66 -0.13 -7.42
C ILE A 237 -8.94 0.45 -8.62
N GLN A 238 -9.72 0.91 -9.61
CA GLN A 238 -9.22 1.79 -10.66
C GLN A 238 -9.59 3.23 -10.29
N PHE A 239 -8.60 4.10 -10.27
CA PHE A 239 -8.74 5.50 -9.97
C PHE A 239 -8.60 6.37 -11.24
N THR A 240 -9.32 7.50 -11.27
CA THR A 240 -9.14 8.51 -12.31
C THR A 240 -9.40 9.93 -11.82
N ILE A 241 -8.57 10.87 -12.28
CA ILE A 241 -8.81 12.32 -12.11
C ILE A 241 -9.59 12.96 -13.27
N ASN A 242 -9.90 12.17 -14.31
CA ASN A 242 -10.50 12.68 -15.54
C ASN A 242 -11.91 12.12 -15.72
N ALA A 243 -12.90 12.85 -15.20
CA ALA A 243 -14.32 12.50 -15.30
C ALA A 243 -14.79 12.29 -16.76
N SER A 244 -14.22 13.01 -17.73
CA SER A 244 -14.59 12.84 -19.15
C SER A 244 -14.18 11.48 -19.74
N LYS A 245 -13.30 10.74 -19.08
CA LYS A 245 -12.85 9.40 -19.49
C LYS A 245 -13.51 8.27 -18.70
N GLN A 246 -14.51 8.58 -17.87
CA GLN A 246 -15.13 7.60 -16.99
C GLN A 246 -15.72 6.42 -17.78
N ASP A 247 -16.47 6.67 -18.85
CA ASP A 247 -17.09 5.61 -19.65
C ASP A 247 -16.05 4.74 -20.38
N PHE A 248 -14.99 5.36 -20.87
CA PHE A 248 -13.86 4.63 -21.46
C PHE A 248 -13.18 3.73 -20.42
N LYS A 249 -12.98 4.21 -19.19
CA LYS A 249 -12.41 3.44 -18.09
C LYS A 249 -13.32 2.29 -17.66
N LYS A 250 -14.64 2.50 -17.61
CA LYS A 250 -15.62 1.43 -17.36
C LYS A 250 -15.55 0.32 -18.41
N ASP A 251 -15.48 0.67 -19.69
CA ASP A 251 -15.31 -0.30 -20.78
C ASP A 251 -14.00 -1.09 -20.64
N GLN A 252 -12.91 -0.45 -20.18
CA GLN A 252 -11.66 -1.16 -19.90
C GLN A 252 -11.78 -2.16 -18.75
N ILE A 253 -12.48 -1.79 -17.68
CA ILE A 253 -12.74 -2.67 -16.52
C ILE A 253 -13.59 -3.87 -16.94
N GLU A 254 -14.68 -3.66 -17.68
CA GLU A 254 -15.53 -4.74 -18.17
C GLU A 254 -14.76 -5.70 -19.09
N LYS A 255 -13.85 -5.18 -19.92
CA LYS A 255 -12.95 -6.01 -20.73
C LYS A 255 -11.96 -6.81 -19.89
N SER A 256 -11.49 -6.28 -18.76
CA SER A 256 -10.65 -7.03 -17.83
C SER A 256 -11.45 -8.14 -17.16
N LYS A 257 -12.62 -7.84 -16.59
CA LYS A 257 -13.51 -8.84 -15.96
C LYS A 257 -13.84 -9.99 -16.91
N ASN A 258 -14.15 -9.68 -18.17
CA ASN A 258 -14.46 -10.69 -19.19
C ASN A 258 -13.27 -11.60 -19.57
N ARG A 259 -12.03 -11.20 -19.29
CA ARG A 259 -10.84 -12.05 -19.50
C ARG A 259 -10.57 -12.99 -18.32
N GLY A 260 -11.31 -12.83 -17.23
CA GLY A 260 -11.01 -13.43 -15.94
C GLY A 260 -10.11 -12.50 -15.12
N THR A 261 -10.54 -12.22 -13.89
CA THR A 261 -9.78 -11.61 -12.81
C THR A 261 -10.09 -12.39 -11.53
N GLU A 262 -9.15 -12.40 -10.60
CA GLU A 262 -9.36 -13.01 -9.28
C GLU A 262 -10.13 -12.09 -8.32
N MET A 263 -10.37 -10.83 -8.72
CA MET A 263 -11.14 -9.87 -7.93
C MET A 263 -12.63 -10.21 -7.92
N ASP A 264 -13.29 -10.04 -6.77
CA ASP A 264 -14.75 -10.09 -6.65
C ASP A 264 -15.41 -8.96 -7.45
N ASP A 265 -14.80 -7.77 -7.45
CA ASP A 265 -15.21 -6.63 -8.26
C ASP A 265 -14.03 -5.68 -8.53
N ILE A 266 -14.18 -4.84 -9.56
CA ILE A 266 -13.26 -3.73 -9.85
C ILE A 266 -14.07 -2.43 -9.85
N LEU A 267 -13.77 -1.56 -8.89
CA LEU A 267 -14.47 -0.30 -8.66
C LEU A 267 -13.75 0.87 -9.34
N LEU A 268 -14.50 1.72 -10.03
CA LEU A 268 -13.98 2.95 -10.63
C LEU A 268 -14.22 4.15 -9.70
N VAL A 269 -13.15 4.67 -9.10
CA VAL A 269 -13.20 5.86 -8.25
C VAL A 269 -12.76 7.08 -9.05
N THR A 270 -13.61 8.11 -9.07
CA THR A 270 -13.34 9.37 -9.79
C THR A 270 -13.20 10.52 -8.80
N MET A 271 -12.13 11.30 -8.93
CA MET A 271 -11.94 12.55 -8.20
C MET A 271 -11.73 13.70 -9.18
N GLU A 272 -12.30 14.86 -8.88
CA GLU A 272 -12.10 16.04 -9.73
C GLU A 272 -10.65 16.53 -9.67
N GLN A 273 -10.03 16.68 -10.84
CA GLN A 273 -8.63 17.13 -10.94
C GLN A 273 -8.38 18.47 -10.21
N ASP A 274 -9.29 19.43 -10.33
CA ASP A 274 -9.12 20.76 -9.75
C ASP A 274 -9.23 20.73 -8.22
N MET A 275 -10.08 19.86 -7.68
CA MET A 275 -10.20 19.63 -6.25
C MET A 275 -8.87 19.11 -5.68
N LEU A 276 -8.29 18.10 -6.33
CA LEU A 276 -6.99 17.55 -5.94
C LEU A 276 -5.86 18.59 -6.04
N ARG A 277 -5.80 19.36 -7.14
CA ARG A 277 -4.79 20.41 -7.32
C ARG A 277 -4.86 21.45 -6.20
N LYS A 278 -6.07 21.93 -5.86
CA LYS A 278 -6.27 22.88 -4.77
C LYS A 278 -5.81 22.33 -3.43
N ALA A 279 -6.17 21.09 -3.11
CA ALA A 279 -5.76 20.43 -1.88
C ALA A 279 -4.24 20.27 -1.77
N LEU A 280 -3.59 19.77 -2.84
CA LEU A 280 -2.13 19.62 -2.88
C LEU A 280 -1.40 20.95 -2.75
N ASN A 281 -1.85 22.00 -3.44
CA ASN A 281 -1.24 23.32 -3.38
C ASN A 281 -1.40 23.93 -1.98
N SER A 282 -2.60 23.88 -1.39
CA SER A 282 -2.83 24.40 -0.05
C SER A 282 -2.01 23.67 1.01
N TRP A 283 -1.91 22.34 0.90
CA TRP A 283 -1.06 21.54 1.78
C TRP A 283 0.42 21.92 1.67
N LYS A 284 0.93 22.09 0.44
CA LYS A 284 2.31 22.55 0.20
C LYS A 284 2.55 23.96 0.74
N GLU A 285 1.64 24.90 0.52
CA GLU A 285 1.71 26.28 1.01
C GLU A 285 1.77 26.37 2.55
N LYS A 286 1.11 25.43 3.24
CA LYS A 286 1.17 25.29 4.71
C LYS A 286 2.43 24.60 5.23
N GLY A 287 3.41 24.34 4.37
CA GLY A 287 4.66 23.67 4.74
C GLY A 287 4.54 22.15 4.84
N SER A 288 3.55 21.55 4.15
CA SER A 288 3.35 20.10 4.09
C SER A 288 3.15 19.44 5.47
N PRO A 289 2.16 19.88 6.27
CA PRO A 289 1.89 19.31 7.59
C PRO A 289 1.55 17.81 7.50
N LEU A 290 1.78 17.08 8.60
CA LEU A 290 1.67 15.61 8.62
C LEU A 290 0.27 15.07 8.25
N HIS A 291 -0.79 15.85 8.46
CA HIS A 291 -2.16 15.49 8.06
C HIS A 291 -2.36 15.28 6.55
N GLY A 292 -1.37 15.65 5.73
CA GLY A 292 -1.37 15.40 4.30
C GLY A 292 -2.38 16.26 3.52
N PRO A 293 -2.44 16.07 2.18
CA PRO A 293 -3.39 16.78 1.33
C PRO A 293 -4.86 16.45 1.65
N TRP A 294 -5.14 15.29 2.25
CA TRP A 294 -6.48 14.86 2.61
C TRP A 294 -7.19 15.86 3.54
N ALA A 295 -6.46 16.44 4.49
CA ALA A 295 -7.01 17.42 5.42
C ALA A 295 -7.40 18.76 4.77
N GLU A 296 -7.00 18.99 3.52
CA GLU A 296 -7.33 20.20 2.76
C GLU A 296 -8.65 20.07 1.97
N PHE A 297 -9.22 18.87 1.90
CA PHE A 297 -10.54 18.67 1.30
C PHE A 297 -11.64 19.17 2.23
N SER A 298 -12.72 19.70 1.65
CA SER A 298 -13.93 20.00 2.41
C SER A 298 -14.52 18.70 2.99
N LYS A 299 -15.27 18.79 4.09
CA LYS A 299 -15.93 17.61 4.68
C LYS A 299 -16.86 16.91 3.69
N GLU A 300 -17.58 17.68 2.87
CA GLU A 300 -18.42 17.13 1.81
C GLU A 300 -17.60 16.34 0.78
N SER A 301 -16.47 16.87 0.33
CA SER A 301 -15.57 16.17 -0.60
C SER A 301 -14.97 14.91 0.03
N GLN A 302 -14.55 14.99 1.29
CA GLN A 302 -14.05 13.83 2.03
C GLN A 302 -15.11 12.72 2.09
N HIS A 303 -16.37 13.07 2.41
CA HIS A 303 -17.47 12.11 2.46
C HIS A 303 -17.74 11.47 1.11
N LYS A 304 -17.75 12.26 0.02
CA LYS A 304 -17.95 11.73 -1.34
C LYS A 304 -16.88 10.72 -1.73
N VAL A 305 -15.61 11.02 -1.43
CA VAL A 305 -14.48 10.12 -1.73
C VAL A 305 -14.55 8.84 -0.90
N ILE A 306 -14.81 8.93 0.41
CA ILE A 306 -14.97 7.75 1.27
C ILE A 306 -16.14 6.89 0.79
N THR A 307 -17.27 7.51 0.44
CA THR A 307 -18.44 6.81 -0.10
C THR A 307 -18.08 6.07 -1.37
N ALA A 308 -17.46 6.75 -2.34
CA ALA A 308 -17.06 6.13 -3.61
C ALA A 308 -16.05 4.98 -3.44
N LEU A 309 -15.18 5.06 -2.42
CA LEU A 309 -14.21 4.00 -2.13
C LEU A 309 -14.86 2.75 -1.51
N PHE A 310 -15.88 2.91 -0.65
CA PHE A 310 -16.34 1.84 0.23
C PHE A 310 -17.83 1.46 0.09
N GLU A 311 -18.62 2.14 -0.74
CA GLU A 311 -20.08 1.88 -0.85
C GLU A 311 -20.45 0.46 -1.31
N ASN A 312 -19.60 -0.18 -2.11
CA ASN A 312 -19.80 -1.55 -2.57
C ASN A 312 -18.95 -2.57 -1.81
N ILE A 313 -18.20 -2.11 -0.80
CA ILE A 313 -17.27 -2.92 0.01
C ILE A 313 -17.84 -3.14 1.41
N LEU A 314 -18.36 -2.09 2.03
CA LEU A 314 -18.86 -2.09 3.40
C LEU A 314 -20.38 -2.04 3.44
N SER A 315 -20.98 -2.48 4.55
CA SER A 315 -22.41 -2.26 4.78
C SER A 315 -22.72 -0.77 4.98
N GLU A 316 -23.98 -0.37 4.73
CA GLU A 316 -24.42 1.02 4.92
C GLU A 316 -24.13 1.55 6.33
N ALA A 317 -24.26 0.70 7.36
CA ALA A 317 -24.00 1.09 8.75
C ALA A 317 -22.51 1.33 9.02
N GLU A 318 -21.63 0.49 8.48
CA GLU A 318 -20.18 0.65 8.56
C GLU A 318 -19.75 1.89 7.79
N LEU A 319 -20.26 2.09 6.57
CA LEU A 319 -19.95 3.25 5.76
C LEU A 319 -20.39 4.56 6.45
N ALA A 320 -21.62 4.61 6.96
CA ALA A 320 -22.13 5.77 7.69
C ALA A 320 -21.30 6.07 8.94
N SER A 321 -20.63 5.08 9.53
CA SER A 321 -19.74 5.28 10.68
C SER A 321 -18.39 5.92 10.32
N LEU A 322 -17.98 5.88 9.05
CA LEU A 322 -16.75 6.51 8.56
C LEU A 322 -16.92 8.03 8.29
N THR A 323 -18.15 8.48 8.08
CA THR A 323 -18.48 9.86 7.67
C THR A 323 -19.19 10.67 8.78
N LYS A 324 -19.09 10.24 10.04
CA LYS A 324 -19.61 10.96 11.21
C LYS A 324 -18.56 11.90 11.80
#